data_AF-A0A8H6B6K4-F1
#
_entry.id   AF-A0A8H6B6K4-F1
#
_cell.length_a   1.000
_cell.length_b   1.000
_cell.length_c   1.000
_cell.angle_alpha   90.00
_cell.angle_beta   90.00
_cell.angle_gamma   90.00
#
_symmetry.space_group_name_H-M   'P 1'
#
loop_
_entity.id
_entity.type
_entity.pdbx_description
1 polymer ?
#
loop_
_entity_poly.entity_id
_entity_poly.type
_entity_poly.pdbx_seq_one_letter_code
_entity_poly.pdbx_strand_id
1 'polypeptide(L)'
;MQHFIWRFRSKPRLPIDYGDLKPKKSNFKQFKWRKIGPILCAIILFVYIILGGKYFSSSEADPAGSKSKTDSVTFRENMGQKSTQVLINNNQNAEVQLKNGNEMSDLPKNEDDLPDSVHIYDLGKSQGKIKAEQNEQRVLLLIPLRNCENMLPLMFRNMMNMTYDHSLIDVAFLVSDCTKGDRTLEMLYKYSIALQEKELLPMLEEHDNRVTSKGFYGTTDLYTRYMPEDYIKKVKNAFSPPYHEGYTKPFHNIEIYQKDFGQSIGQGFSDRHDVKIQGIRRKLMGRSRNWLLSVALRPYHSWVYWRDVDIELCPGDVLQFMMKFAKNFDIMIPNVWRPLPTFLGNEQPYDLNSWIESDEALKLAKTLDEDDVIVEGYAEYPTWRAHLAYIRDPNGNPNEIVSLDGVGGVSILAKAEVFRRGANFPAFTFLNHAETEAFGKMSKQMGFKIAGLPHYTIWHIYEPSQEDLQKISQMERKKRRFGKYNDN
;
A
#
# COMPACT_ATOMS: atom_id res chain seq x y z
N MET A 1 14.12 19.95 56.42
CA MET A 1 13.18 20.32 55.34
C MET A 1 13.96 20.99 54.22
N GLN A 2 14.30 20.24 53.17
CA GLN A 2 14.83 20.79 51.91
C GLN A 2 13.96 20.25 50.78
N HIS A 3 13.21 21.15 50.14
CA HIS A 3 12.38 20.85 48.98
C HIS A 3 13.26 20.70 47.74
N PHE A 4 13.24 19.52 47.13
CA PHE A 4 13.79 19.27 45.79
C PHE A 4 12.73 19.66 44.74
N ILE A 5 13.01 20.73 44.00
CA ILE A 5 12.20 21.18 42.87
C ILE A 5 12.55 20.29 41.66
N TRP A 6 11.56 19.52 41.19
CA TRP A 6 11.64 18.81 39.92
C TRP A 6 11.59 19.81 38.76
N ARG A 7 12.71 19.94 38.05
CA ARG A 7 12.81 20.72 36.81
C ARG A 7 12.13 19.92 35.69
N PHE A 8 10.97 20.38 35.22
CA PHE A 8 10.32 19.85 34.03
C PHE A 8 11.29 19.90 32.84
N ARG A 9 11.71 18.73 32.34
CA ARG A 9 12.37 18.63 31.03
C ARG A 9 11.34 19.02 29.96
N SER A 10 11.63 20.09 29.24
CA SER A 10 10.87 20.52 28.06
C SER A 10 10.72 19.35 27.07
N LYS A 11 9.49 19.11 26.59
CA LYS A 11 9.25 18.19 25.47
C LYS A 11 10.12 18.62 24.28
N PRO A 12 10.77 17.69 23.54
CA PRO A 12 11.45 18.06 22.31
C PRO A 12 10.42 18.66 21.35
N ARG A 13 10.62 19.92 20.93
CA ARG A 13 9.85 20.52 19.84
C ARG A 13 10.15 19.73 18.57
N LEU A 14 9.12 19.41 17.80
CA LEU A 14 9.30 18.92 16.43
C LEU A 14 10.07 20.01 15.64
N PRO A 15 11.02 19.64 14.77
CA PRO A 15 11.79 20.62 13.99
C PRO A 15 10.94 21.48 13.07
N ILE A 16 9.80 20.94 12.61
CA ILE A 16 8.77 21.61 11.81
C ILE A 16 7.50 21.68 12.65
N ASP A 17 7.01 22.89 12.91
CA ASP A 17 5.72 23.12 13.58
C ASP A 17 4.63 23.43 12.54
N TYR A 18 3.37 23.25 12.93
CA TYR A 18 2.20 23.51 12.07
C TYR A 18 2.22 24.93 11.47
N GLY A 19 2.78 25.91 12.18
CA GLY A 19 2.89 27.30 11.73
C GLY A 19 3.87 27.54 10.58
N ASP A 20 4.80 26.62 10.33
CA ASP A 20 5.82 26.75 9.28
C ASP A 20 5.32 26.25 7.92
N LEU A 21 4.22 25.49 7.90
CA LEU A 21 3.66 24.89 6.71
C LEU A 21 2.69 25.86 6.02
N LYS A 22 3.10 26.43 4.89
CA LYS A 22 2.22 27.21 4.02
C LYS A 22 1.69 26.33 2.88
N PRO A 23 0.36 26.26 2.66
CA PRO A 23 -0.18 25.52 1.53
C PRO A 23 0.34 26.14 0.22
N LYS A 24 0.99 25.33 -0.62
CA LYS A 24 1.30 25.75 -2.00
C LYS A 24 -0.02 25.82 -2.75
N LYS A 25 -0.37 27.00 -3.26
CA LYS A 25 -1.47 27.14 -4.24
C LYS A 25 -1.18 26.17 -5.39
N SER A 26 -2.10 25.23 -5.64
CA SER A 26 -2.00 24.45 -6.87
C SER A 26 -2.12 25.45 -8.03
N ASN A 27 -1.11 25.48 -8.90
CA ASN A 27 -1.19 26.23 -10.14
C ASN A 27 -2.04 25.43 -11.14
N PHE A 28 -3.31 25.16 -10.78
CA PHE A 28 -4.30 24.84 -11.79
C PHE A 28 -4.59 26.15 -12.52
N LYS A 29 -4.13 26.26 -13.77
CA LYS A 29 -4.66 27.26 -14.70
C LYS A 29 -6.17 27.00 -14.78
N GLN A 30 -6.97 27.83 -14.09
CA GLN A 30 -8.42 27.87 -14.27
C GLN A 30 -8.68 28.17 -15.75
N PHE A 31 -8.96 27.12 -16.54
CA PHE A 31 -9.50 27.29 -17.87
C PHE A 31 -10.92 27.86 -17.68
N LYS A 32 -11.09 29.16 -17.95
CA LYS A 32 -12.37 29.86 -17.81
C LYS A 32 -13.39 29.26 -18.80
N TRP A 33 -14.21 28.32 -18.34
CA TRP A 33 -15.36 27.75 -19.07
C TRP A 33 -16.53 28.72 -19.31
N ARG A 34 -16.33 30.04 -19.22
CA ARG A 34 -17.42 31.03 -19.26
C ARG A 34 -18.00 31.32 -20.66
N LYS A 35 -17.64 30.58 -21.71
CA LYS A 35 -18.19 30.80 -23.07
C LYS A 35 -18.51 29.57 -23.92
N ILE A 36 -18.31 28.33 -23.42
CA ILE A 36 -18.53 27.11 -24.22
C ILE A 36 -19.71 26.26 -23.71
N GLY A 37 -20.10 26.41 -22.43
CA GLY A 37 -21.21 25.69 -21.81
C GLY A 37 -22.57 25.80 -22.54
N PRO A 38 -23.02 26.98 -23.00
CA PRO A 38 -24.33 27.09 -23.65
C PRO A 38 -24.40 26.42 -25.02
N ILE A 39 -23.27 26.33 -25.72
CA ILE A 39 -23.19 25.79 -27.09
C ILE A 39 -23.18 24.26 -27.06
N LEU A 40 -22.52 23.65 -26.07
CA LEU A 40 -22.53 22.19 -25.90
C LEU A 40 -23.90 21.65 -25.48
N CYS A 41 -24.62 22.37 -24.59
CA CYS A 41 -25.98 21.98 -24.18
C CYS A 41 -26.98 22.07 -25.35
N ALA A 42 -26.84 23.04 -26.24
CA ALA A 42 -27.70 23.17 -27.42
C ALA A 42 -27.49 22.01 -28.43
N ILE A 43 -26.24 21.55 -28.59
CA ILE A 43 -25.90 20.43 -29.49
C ILE A 43 -26.45 19.10 -28.93
N ILE A 44 -26.35 18.87 -27.61
CA ILE A 44 -26.87 17.65 -26.97
C ILE A 44 -28.41 17.60 -27.02
N LEU A 45 -29.10 18.73 -26.84
CA LEU A 45 -30.56 18.81 -26.96
C LEU A 45 -31.04 18.55 -28.40
N PHE A 46 -30.28 19.03 -29.40
CA PHE A 46 -30.60 18.85 -30.81
C PHE A 46 -30.44 17.40 -31.27
N VAL A 47 -29.44 16.69 -30.75
CA VAL A 47 -29.23 15.25 -31.01
C VAL A 47 -30.32 14.38 -30.36
N TYR A 48 -30.81 14.77 -29.18
CA TYR A 48 -31.89 14.03 -28.50
C TYR A 48 -33.24 14.15 -29.24
N ILE A 49 -33.53 15.31 -29.85
CA ILE A 49 -34.76 15.54 -30.62
C ILE A 49 -34.75 14.78 -31.96
N ILE A 50 -33.58 14.61 -32.59
CA ILE A 50 -33.45 13.88 -33.86
C ILE A 50 -33.48 12.36 -33.66
N LEU A 51 -33.00 11.85 -32.50
CA LEU A 51 -32.90 10.41 -32.24
C LEU A 51 -34.05 9.82 -31.39
N GLY A 52 -34.84 10.65 -30.71
CA GLY A 52 -35.95 10.21 -29.83
C GLY A 52 -37.26 9.85 -30.53
N GLY A 53 -37.36 10.04 -31.84
CA GLY A 53 -38.59 9.81 -32.61
C GLY A 53 -38.72 8.39 -33.17
N LYS A 54 -38.78 7.36 -32.32
CA LYS A 54 -39.33 6.02 -32.65
C LYS A 54 -39.24 5.12 -31.41
N TYR A 55 -40.36 4.92 -30.74
CA TYR A 55 -40.79 3.75 -29.95
C TYR A 55 -41.80 4.21 -28.89
N PHE A 56 -43.01 4.50 -29.33
CA PHE A 56 -44.20 4.42 -28.48
C PHE A 56 -45.32 3.88 -29.36
N SER A 57 -45.70 2.61 -29.12
CA SER A 57 -47.00 2.10 -29.53
C SER A 57 -47.64 1.46 -28.31
N SER A 58 -48.83 1.97 -28.02
CA SER A 58 -49.80 1.57 -27.02
C SER A 58 -50.37 0.16 -27.25
N SER A 59 -50.69 -0.54 -26.18
CA SER A 59 -51.82 -1.47 -26.16
C SER A 59 -52.50 -1.42 -24.80
N GLU A 60 -53.82 -1.49 -24.86
CA GLU A 60 -54.82 -1.12 -23.85
C GLU A 60 -54.84 -2.01 -22.60
N ALA A 61 -55.47 -1.48 -21.56
CA ALA A 61 -55.84 -2.18 -20.34
C ALA A 61 -57.27 -2.72 -20.46
N ASP A 62 -57.53 -3.86 -19.81
CA ASP A 62 -58.82 -4.15 -19.18
C ASP A 62 -58.66 -5.10 -17.97
N PRO A 63 -59.57 -5.07 -16.98
CA PRO A 63 -59.30 -5.55 -15.62
C PRO A 63 -60.10 -6.81 -15.24
N ALA A 64 -59.51 -7.70 -14.41
CA ALA A 64 -60.20 -8.48 -13.37
C ALA A 64 -59.28 -9.48 -12.66
N GLY A 65 -59.38 -9.52 -11.32
CA GLY A 65 -59.65 -10.79 -10.63
C GLY A 65 -58.50 -11.69 -10.14
N SER A 66 -58.09 -11.43 -8.89
CA SER A 66 -58.00 -12.43 -7.80
C SER A 66 -56.66 -13.14 -7.48
N LYS A 67 -56.41 -13.12 -6.15
CA LYS A 67 -55.78 -14.13 -5.27
C LYS A 67 -54.25 -14.28 -5.24
N SER A 68 -53.70 -13.73 -4.16
CA SER A 68 -52.76 -14.31 -3.18
C SER A 68 -51.69 -15.30 -3.68
N LYS A 69 -50.42 -14.93 -3.50
CA LYS A 69 -49.45 -15.66 -2.66
C LYS A 69 -48.21 -14.79 -2.45
N THR A 70 -48.04 -14.36 -1.21
CA THR A 70 -46.76 -13.90 -0.66
C THR A 70 -45.85 -15.11 -0.49
N ASP A 71 -44.82 -15.22 -1.32
CA ASP A 71 -43.69 -16.11 -1.04
C ASP A 71 -42.49 -15.25 -0.64
N SER A 72 -42.16 -15.34 0.64
CA SER A 72 -40.92 -14.87 1.24
C SER A 72 -39.73 -15.64 0.65
N VAL A 73 -38.86 -14.95 -0.10
CA VAL A 73 -37.58 -15.52 -0.53
C VAL A 73 -36.56 -15.30 0.58
N THR A 74 -36.40 -16.30 1.42
CA THR A 74 -35.25 -16.48 2.30
C THR A 74 -33.98 -16.69 1.46
N PHE A 75 -33.04 -15.76 1.52
CA PHE A 75 -31.69 -15.96 1.00
C PHE A 75 -30.94 -16.94 1.91
N ARG A 76 -30.70 -18.14 1.39
CA ARG A 76 -29.88 -19.18 2.02
C ARG A 76 -28.43 -18.95 1.58
N GLU A 77 -27.55 -18.72 2.55
CA GLU A 77 -26.10 -18.63 2.35
C GLU A 77 -25.57 -19.92 1.70
N ASN A 78 -24.95 -19.79 0.53
CA ASN A 78 -24.05 -20.79 -0.02
C ASN A 78 -22.62 -20.20 0.03
N MET A 79 -21.99 -20.27 1.20
CA MET A 79 -20.53 -20.14 1.31
C MET A 79 -19.90 -21.49 1.00
N GLY A 80 -19.55 -21.68 -0.28
CA GLY A 80 -18.78 -22.83 -0.76
C GLY A 80 -17.60 -22.35 -1.58
N GLN A 81 -16.53 -21.88 -0.93
CA GLN A 81 -15.22 -21.78 -1.56
C GLN A 81 -14.18 -22.40 -0.63
N LYS A 82 -13.62 -23.52 -1.09
CA LYS A 82 -12.59 -24.31 -0.41
C LYS A 82 -11.32 -23.48 -0.27
N SER A 83 -10.97 -23.11 0.96
CA SER A 83 -9.57 -22.86 1.32
C SER A 83 -8.85 -24.21 1.35
N THR A 84 -8.05 -24.50 0.34
CA THR A 84 -7.16 -25.67 0.37
C THR A 84 -5.93 -25.30 1.17
N GLN A 85 -5.95 -25.54 2.48
CA GLN A 85 -4.72 -25.72 3.26
C GLN A 85 -4.30 -27.18 3.11
N VAL A 86 -3.18 -27.42 2.43
CA VAL A 86 -2.49 -28.72 2.49
C VAL A 86 -1.53 -28.65 3.68
N LEU A 87 -2.01 -29.04 4.85
CA LEU A 87 -1.16 -29.47 5.96
C LEU A 87 -1.19 -31.00 5.95
N ILE A 88 -0.21 -31.63 5.30
CA ILE A 88 0.05 -33.05 5.52
C ILE A 88 0.98 -33.13 6.72
N ASN A 89 0.42 -33.40 7.89
CA ASN A 89 1.17 -33.98 9.00
C ASN A 89 0.48 -35.30 9.39
N ASN A 90 0.75 -36.34 8.59
CA ASN A 90 0.53 -37.72 9.01
C ASN A 90 1.78 -38.17 9.77
N ASN A 91 1.88 -37.79 11.05
CA ASN A 91 2.61 -38.61 12.02
C ASN A 91 1.58 -39.38 12.84
N GLN A 92 1.01 -40.41 12.22
CA GLN A 92 0.52 -41.55 12.97
C GLN A 92 1.73 -42.32 13.47
N ASN A 93 2.13 -42.04 14.71
CA ASN A 93 2.64 -43.00 15.70
C ASN A 93 3.07 -42.25 16.97
N ALA A 94 2.08 -41.78 17.71
CA ALA A 94 2.21 -41.54 19.14
C ALA A 94 0.87 -41.91 19.78
N GLU A 95 0.67 -43.20 20.05
CA GLU A 95 -0.26 -43.59 21.11
C GLU A 95 0.30 -43.03 22.42
N VAL A 96 -0.15 -41.83 22.78
CA VAL A 96 -0.09 -41.41 24.19
C VAL A 96 -1.16 -42.23 24.89
N GLN A 97 -0.80 -43.45 25.31
CA GLN A 97 -1.59 -44.16 26.28
C GLN A 97 -1.61 -43.32 27.56
N LEU A 98 -2.75 -42.67 27.82
CA LEU A 98 -3.08 -42.19 29.14
C LEU A 98 -3.15 -43.43 30.05
N LYS A 99 -2.01 -43.77 30.67
CA LYS A 99 -2.00 -44.72 31.79
C LYS A 99 -2.94 -44.15 32.84
N ASN A 100 -3.84 -45.00 33.32
CA ASN A 100 -4.76 -44.72 34.42
C ASN A 100 -4.09 -43.89 35.52
N GLY A 101 -4.51 -42.62 35.69
CA GLY A 101 -3.96 -41.74 36.71
C GLY A 101 -4.52 -40.32 36.62
N ASN A 102 -5.67 -40.09 37.26
CA ASN A 102 -6.10 -38.74 37.65
C ASN A 102 -5.24 -38.24 38.85
N GLU A 103 -3.92 -38.41 38.80
CA GLU A 103 -3.02 -37.96 39.86
C GLU A 103 -2.32 -36.66 39.45
N MET A 104 -2.44 -35.65 40.30
CA MET A 104 -1.86 -34.31 40.09
C MET A 104 -0.32 -34.33 39.99
N SER A 105 0.32 -35.46 40.30
CA SER A 105 1.76 -35.70 40.16
C SER A 105 2.23 -35.91 38.72
N ASP A 106 1.33 -36.27 37.80
CA ASP A 106 1.63 -36.56 36.39
C ASP A 106 1.52 -35.32 35.49
N LEU A 107 1.18 -34.17 36.05
CA LEU A 107 1.19 -32.90 35.33
C LEU A 107 2.62 -32.41 35.08
N PRO A 108 2.91 -31.84 33.89
CA PRO A 108 4.18 -31.20 33.59
C PRO A 108 4.56 -30.18 34.67
N LYS A 109 5.76 -30.31 35.23
CA LYS A 109 6.23 -29.45 36.33
C LYS A 109 6.98 -28.22 35.83
N ASN A 110 7.52 -28.29 34.61
CA ASN A 110 8.20 -27.18 33.94
C ASN A 110 7.55 -26.90 32.58
N GLU A 111 7.75 -25.69 32.05
CA GLU A 111 7.24 -25.32 30.72
C GLU A 111 7.83 -26.21 29.61
N ASP A 112 9.08 -26.65 29.74
CA ASP A 112 9.76 -27.53 28.77
C ASP A 112 9.15 -28.95 28.71
N ASP A 113 8.37 -29.34 29.73
CA ASP A 113 7.71 -30.65 29.82
C ASP A 113 6.29 -30.61 29.25
N LEU A 114 5.83 -29.44 28.76
CA LEU A 114 4.49 -29.29 28.18
C LEU A 114 4.42 -29.97 26.80
N PRO A 115 3.24 -30.50 26.40
CA PRO A 115 3.03 -31.03 25.07
C PRO A 115 3.31 -30.00 23.97
N ASP A 116 3.77 -30.44 22.79
CA ASP A 116 4.05 -29.58 21.62
C ASP A 116 2.84 -28.74 21.16
N SER A 117 1.62 -29.14 21.53
CA SER A 117 0.38 -28.41 21.26
C SER A 117 0.15 -27.20 22.18
N VAL A 118 0.96 -27.05 23.23
CA VAL A 118 0.89 -25.93 24.17
C VAL A 118 1.87 -24.86 23.73
N HIS A 119 1.35 -23.66 23.46
CA HIS A 119 2.16 -22.52 23.04
C HIS A 119 1.99 -21.38 24.03
N ILE A 120 3.10 -20.94 24.64
CA ILE A 120 3.14 -19.84 25.61
C ILE A 120 3.74 -18.62 24.94
N TYR A 121 3.02 -17.50 24.99
CA TYR A 121 3.46 -16.24 24.41
C TYR A 121 3.34 -15.09 25.42
N ASP A 122 4.48 -14.51 25.78
CA ASP A 122 4.53 -13.24 26.50
C ASP A 122 4.67 -12.09 25.50
N LEU A 123 3.57 -11.38 25.25
CA LEU A 123 3.54 -10.24 24.32
C LEU A 123 4.38 -9.05 24.81
N GLY A 124 4.79 -9.01 26.08
CA GLY A 124 5.75 -8.04 26.61
C GLY A 124 7.16 -8.21 26.04
N LYS A 125 7.50 -9.41 25.56
CA LYS A 125 8.81 -9.70 24.93
C LYS A 125 8.87 -9.23 23.47
N SER A 126 7.74 -9.24 22.75
CA SER A 126 7.64 -8.85 21.33
C SER A 126 7.21 -7.40 21.13
N GLN A 127 7.86 -6.49 21.86
CA GLN A 127 7.62 -5.06 21.79
C GLN A 127 8.62 -4.42 20.83
N GLY A 128 8.12 -3.61 19.89
CA GLY A 128 8.98 -2.85 18.97
C GLY A 128 9.81 -1.82 19.72
N LYS A 129 11.14 -1.97 19.71
CA LYS A 129 12.10 -1.06 20.38
C LYS A 129 13.16 -0.57 19.41
N ILE A 130 13.90 0.45 19.82
CA ILE A 130 15.13 0.87 19.12
C ILE A 130 16.15 -0.27 19.07
N LYS A 131 17.09 -0.23 18.11
CA LYS A 131 18.10 -1.29 17.91
C LYS A 131 17.45 -2.67 17.70
N ALA A 132 16.39 -2.70 16.89
CA ALA A 132 15.53 -3.88 16.71
C ALA A 132 16.29 -5.16 16.35
N GLU A 133 17.23 -5.06 15.40
CA GLU A 133 18.06 -6.17 14.93
C GLU A 133 18.93 -6.78 16.04
N GLN A 134 19.57 -5.92 16.86
CA GLN A 134 20.38 -6.36 18.02
C GLN A 134 19.55 -7.05 19.11
N ASN A 135 18.23 -6.82 19.09
CA ASN A 135 17.28 -7.44 20.01
C ASN A 135 16.47 -8.56 19.31
N GLU A 136 16.94 -9.04 18.14
CA GLU A 136 16.32 -10.12 17.36
C GLU A 136 14.81 -9.90 17.09
N GLN A 137 14.42 -8.64 16.93
CA GLN A 137 13.01 -8.30 16.77
C GLN A 137 12.51 -8.70 15.38
N ARG A 138 11.46 -9.50 15.36
CA ARG A 138 10.87 -10.02 14.12
C ARG A 138 9.95 -8.99 13.45
N VAL A 139 10.08 -8.87 12.13
CA VAL A 139 9.28 -8.02 11.25
C VAL A 139 8.35 -8.89 10.42
N LEU A 140 7.08 -8.52 10.37
CA LEU A 140 6.12 -9.06 9.41
C LEU A 140 6.00 -8.11 8.21
N LEU A 141 6.54 -8.49 7.05
CA LEU A 141 6.40 -7.76 5.79
C LEU A 141 5.13 -8.22 5.07
N LEU A 142 4.20 -7.29 4.84
CA LEU A 142 2.91 -7.54 4.20
C LEU A 142 2.81 -6.84 2.85
N ILE A 143 2.56 -7.62 1.79
CA ILE A 143 2.52 -7.13 0.42
C ILE A 143 1.24 -7.61 -0.29
N PRO A 144 0.24 -6.73 -0.47
CA PRO A 144 -0.94 -7.04 -1.27
C PRO A 144 -0.62 -6.96 -2.78
N LEU A 145 -1.13 -7.93 -3.54
CA LEU A 145 -0.81 -8.15 -4.95
C LEU A 145 -2.07 -8.31 -5.79
N ARG A 146 -2.07 -7.68 -6.97
CA ARG A 146 -3.10 -7.79 -8.00
C ARG A 146 -2.50 -7.48 -9.36
N ASN A 147 -2.58 -8.43 -10.31
CA ASN A 147 -2.10 -8.26 -11.69
C ASN A 147 -0.67 -7.70 -11.82
N CYS A 148 0.25 -8.20 -11.00
CA CYS A 148 1.58 -7.61 -10.83
C CYS A 148 2.71 -8.51 -11.33
N GLU A 149 2.42 -9.50 -12.20
CA GLU A 149 3.42 -10.41 -12.80
C GLU A 149 4.68 -9.67 -13.26
N ASN A 150 4.51 -8.55 -13.98
CA ASN A 150 5.61 -7.75 -14.53
C ASN A 150 6.40 -6.96 -13.48
N MET A 151 5.83 -6.73 -12.30
CA MET A 151 6.47 -5.99 -11.21
C MET A 151 7.26 -6.91 -10.27
N LEU A 152 6.99 -8.23 -10.29
CA LEU A 152 7.62 -9.18 -9.37
C LEU A 152 9.16 -9.14 -9.41
N PRO A 153 9.85 -9.10 -10.58
CA PRO A 153 11.31 -9.02 -10.59
C PRO A 153 11.85 -7.81 -9.79
N LEU A 154 11.24 -6.64 -9.97
CA LEU A 154 11.63 -5.41 -9.29
C LEU A 154 11.30 -5.46 -7.79
N MET A 155 10.14 -6.02 -7.42
CA MET A 155 9.74 -6.25 -6.04
C MET A 155 10.76 -7.14 -5.31
N PHE A 156 11.13 -8.28 -5.90
CA PHE A 156 12.10 -9.19 -5.29
C PHE A 156 13.49 -8.58 -5.17
N ARG A 157 13.97 -7.81 -6.17
CA ARG A 157 15.22 -7.03 -6.04
C ARG A 157 15.16 -6.06 -4.86
N ASN A 158 14.03 -5.38 -4.68
CA ASN A 158 13.81 -4.47 -3.57
C ASN A 158 13.71 -5.16 -2.20
N MET A 159 13.22 -6.40 -2.15
CA MET A 159 13.22 -7.21 -0.93
C MET A 159 14.63 -7.69 -0.60
N MET A 160 15.35 -8.21 -1.58
CA MET A 160 16.74 -8.67 -1.43
C MET A 160 17.69 -7.56 -1.02
N ASN A 161 17.42 -6.32 -1.45
CA ASN A 161 18.21 -5.13 -1.09
C ASN A 161 17.99 -4.64 0.35
N MET A 162 17.05 -5.22 1.11
CA MET A 162 16.88 -4.86 2.52
C MET A 162 18.11 -5.30 3.32
N THR A 163 18.67 -4.42 4.12
CA THR A 163 19.86 -4.75 4.92
C THR A 163 19.53 -5.30 6.29
N TYR A 164 18.25 -5.27 6.69
CA TYR A 164 17.79 -5.89 7.94
C TYR A 164 17.90 -7.41 7.80
N ASP A 165 18.37 -8.11 8.82
CA ASP A 165 18.55 -9.55 8.74
C ASP A 165 17.27 -10.26 8.25
N HIS A 166 17.33 -10.86 7.05
CA HIS A 166 16.22 -11.57 6.43
C HIS A 166 15.70 -12.73 7.29
N SER A 167 16.55 -13.34 8.14
CA SER A 167 16.13 -14.38 9.09
C SER A 167 15.29 -13.86 10.27
N LEU A 168 15.10 -12.54 10.35
CA LEU A 168 14.17 -11.88 11.27
C LEU A 168 12.94 -11.31 10.54
N ILE A 169 12.74 -11.62 9.26
CA ILE A 169 11.62 -11.13 8.46
C ILE A 169 10.74 -12.30 8.01
N ASP A 170 9.49 -12.28 8.45
CA ASP A 170 8.41 -13.10 7.91
C ASP A 170 7.72 -12.30 6.80
N VAL A 171 7.51 -12.89 5.62
CA VAL A 171 6.84 -12.26 4.49
C VAL A 171 5.49 -12.91 4.29
N ALA A 172 4.45 -12.11 4.11
CA ALA A 172 3.12 -12.57 3.76
C ALA A 172 2.57 -11.80 2.56
N PHE A 173 2.27 -12.55 1.49
CA PHE A 173 1.68 -12.04 0.26
C PHE A 173 0.19 -12.31 0.22
N LEU A 174 -0.60 -11.37 -0.30
CA LEU A 174 -2.00 -11.60 -0.66
C LEU A 174 -2.20 -11.39 -2.16
N VAL A 175 -2.43 -12.46 -2.92
CA VAL A 175 -2.88 -12.38 -4.31
C VAL A 175 -4.41 -12.31 -4.32
N SER A 176 -4.95 -11.22 -4.86
CA SER A 176 -6.40 -10.95 -4.82
C SER A 176 -6.92 -10.26 -6.09
N ASP A 177 -8.12 -10.63 -6.50
CA ASP A 177 -8.90 -10.00 -7.57
C ASP A 177 -8.15 -9.89 -8.91
N CYS A 178 -7.27 -10.85 -9.21
CA CYS A 178 -6.53 -10.92 -10.47
C CYS A 178 -7.45 -11.19 -11.67
N THR A 179 -7.11 -10.62 -12.82
CA THR A 179 -7.85 -10.84 -14.07
C THR A 179 -7.63 -12.23 -14.61
N LYS A 180 -8.59 -12.76 -15.38
CA LYS A 180 -8.44 -14.05 -16.05
C LYS A 180 -7.21 -14.05 -16.96
N GLY A 181 -6.32 -15.03 -16.77
CA GLY A 181 -5.08 -15.18 -17.54
C GLY A 181 -3.87 -14.46 -16.95
N ASP A 182 -4.03 -13.73 -15.84
CA ASP A 182 -2.91 -13.21 -15.06
C ASP A 182 -2.12 -14.34 -14.38
N ARG A 183 -0.79 -14.23 -14.38
CA ARG A 183 0.12 -15.25 -13.81
C ARG A 183 0.84 -14.80 -12.55
N THR A 184 0.29 -13.79 -11.85
CA THR A 184 0.90 -13.25 -10.63
C THR A 184 1.19 -14.33 -9.61
N LEU A 185 0.23 -15.21 -9.33
CA LEU A 185 0.38 -16.26 -8.31
C LEU A 185 1.48 -17.27 -8.68
N GLU A 186 1.50 -17.73 -9.93
CA GLU A 186 2.44 -18.74 -10.40
C GLU A 186 3.87 -18.21 -10.40
N MET A 187 4.05 -16.97 -10.86
CA MET A 187 5.35 -16.32 -10.88
C MET A 187 5.83 -15.94 -9.48
N LEU A 188 4.92 -15.51 -8.60
CA LEU A 188 5.23 -15.24 -7.19
C LEU A 188 5.71 -16.50 -6.48
N TYR A 189 5.01 -17.62 -6.66
CA TYR A 189 5.40 -18.91 -6.10
C TYR A 189 6.80 -19.33 -6.59
N LYS A 190 7.02 -19.25 -7.91
CA LYS A 190 8.32 -19.59 -8.53
C LYS A 190 9.46 -18.75 -7.96
N TYR A 191 9.30 -17.43 -7.89
CA TYR A 191 10.34 -16.55 -7.37
C TYR A 191 10.56 -16.72 -5.86
N SER A 192 9.50 -17.02 -5.10
CA SER A 192 9.61 -17.27 -3.66
C SER A 192 10.43 -18.52 -3.34
N ILE A 193 10.23 -19.61 -4.11
CA ILE A 193 11.07 -20.82 -4.00
C ILE A 193 12.52 -20.50 -4.32
N ALA A 194 12.76 -19.88 -5.49
CA ALA A 194 14.11 -19.53 -5.91
C ALA A 194 14.81 -18.60 -4.88
N LEU A 195 14.06 -17.73 -4.20
CA LEU A 195 14.61 -16.87 -3.13
C LEU A 195 15.05 -17.71 -1.93
N GLN A 196 14.20 -18.64 -1.49
CA GLN A 196 14.47 -19.51 -0.35
C GLN A 196 15.62 -20.49 -0.62
N GLU A 197 15.78 -20.93 -1.87
CA GLU A 197 16.85 -21.82 -2.33
C GLU A 197 18.15 -21.07 -2.72
N LYS A 198 18.15 -19.74 -2.62
CA LYS A 198 19.28 -18.86 -3.00
C LYS A 198 19.62 -18.87 -4.51
N GLU A 199 18.68 -19.27 -5.35
CA GLU A 199 18.81 -19.33 -6.81
C GLU A 199 18.17 -18.12 -7.53
N LEU A 200 17.50 -17.23 -6.79
CA LEU A 200 16.75 -16.13 -7.40
C LEU A 200 17.63 -15.11 -8.12
N LEU A 201 18.81 -14.78 -7.57
CA LEU A 201 19.67 -13.76 -8.18
C LEU A 201 20.09 -14.14 -9.63
N PRO A 202 20.66 -15.34 -9.89
CA PRO A 202 20.93 -15.79 -11.25
C PRO A 202 19.70 -15.76 -12.15
N MET A 203 18.53 -16.16 -11.63
CA MET A 203 17.28 -16.17 -12.39
C MET A 203 16.84 -14.76 -12.82
N LEU A 204 17.00 -13.77 -11.94
CA LEU A 204 16.71 -12.36 -12.22
C LEU A 204 17.71 -11.77 -13.22
N GLU A 205 19.00 -12.08 -13.07
CA GLU A 205 20.03 -11.64 -14.03
C GLU A 205 19.82 -12.23 -15.43
N GLU A 206 19.43 -13.51 -15.51
CA GLU A 206 19.07 -14.14 -16.78
C GLU A 206 17.82 -13.50 -17.41
N HIS A 207 16.82 -13.14 -16.59
CA HIS A 207 15.66 -12.39 -17.03
C HIS A 207 16.06 -11.04 -17.63
N ASP A 208 16.87 -10.25 -16.92
CA ASP A 208 17.32 -8.92 -17.37
C ASP A 208 18.15 -9.00 -18.65
N ASN A 209 19.01 -10.02 -18.77
CA ASN A 209 19.78 -10.27 -19.98
C ASN A 209 18.87 -10.61 -21.18
N ARG A 210 17.82 -11.40 -20.98
CA ARG A 210 16.82 -11.69 -22.04
C ARG A 210 16.03 -10.45 -22.44
N VAL A 211 15.67 -9.59 -21.50
CA VAL A 211 14.96 -8.33 -21.78
C VAL A 211 15.88 -7.37 -22.56
N THR A 212 17.12 -7.21 -22.09
CA THR A 212 18.11 -6.31 -22.70
C THR A 212 18.53 -6.77 -24.10
N SER A 213 18.77 -8.06 -24.30
CA SER A 213 19.18 -8.65 -25.60
C SER A 213 18.09 -8.58 -26.67
N LYS A 214 16.81 -8.57 -26.28
CA LYS A 214 15.69 -8.39 -27.22
C LYS A 214 15.57 -6.96 -27.74
N GLY A 215 16.26 -5.98 -27.16
CA GLY A 215 16.20 -4.56 -27.53
C GLY A 215 14.89 -3.87 -27.11
N PHE A 216 14.86 -2.53 -27.15
CA PHE A 216 13.66 -1.72 -26.87
C PHE A 216 12.62 -1.88 -28.00
N TYR A 217 11.74 -2.90 -27.94
CA TYR A 217 10.74 -3.17 -28.99
C TYR A 217 9.29 -2.82 -28.61
N GLY A 218 9.08 -1.99 -27.59
CA GLY A 218 7.75 -1.52 -27.21
C GLY A 218 7.73 -0.03 -26.87
N THR A 219 6.60 0.63 -27.10
CA THR A 219 6.38 2.01 -26.60
C THR A 219 6.54 2.11 -25.09
N THR A 220 6.33 0.99 -24.39
CA THR A 220 6.34 0.85 -22.94
C THR A 220 7.70 1.02 -22.28
N ASP A 221 8.83 0.71 -22.91
CA ASP A 221 10.17 0.91 -22.29
C ASP A 221 10.89 2.14 -22.82
N LEU A 222 10.36 2.78 -23.87
CA LEU A 222 10.96 3.96 -24.47
C LEU A 222 11.04 5.14 -23.51
N TYR A 223 10.14 5.22 -22.52
CA TYR A 223 10.16 6.30 -21.55
C TYR A 223 11.47 6.34 -20.76
N THR A 224 12.14 5.20 -20.54
CA THR A 224 13.41 5.12 -19.80
C THR A 224 14.51 6.00 -20.43
N ARG A 225 14.48 6.19 -21.75
CA ARG A 225 15.41 7.08 -22.49
C ARG A 225 15.20 8.56 -22.21
N TYR A 226 14.03 8.89 -21.69
CA TYR A 226 13.64 10.25 -21.35
C TYR A 226 13.68 10.47 -19.84
N MET A 227 14.06 9.47 -19.03
CA MET A 227 14.25 9.64 -17.60
C MET A 227 15.57 10.40 -17.31
N PRO A 228 15.65 11.13 -16.18
CA PRO A 228 16.92 11.72 -15.74
C PRO A 228 18.03 10.68 -15.63
N GLU A 229 19.20 10.98 -16.21
CA GLU A 229 20.32 10.01 -16.29
C GLU A 229 20.87 9.63 -14.91
N ASP A 230 20.92 10.61 -14.00
CA ASP A 230 21.32 10.43 -12.61
C ASP A 230 20.36 9.50 -11.86
N TYR A 231 19.05 9.63 -12.10
CA TYR A 231 18.04 8.73 -11.56
C TYR A 231 18.22 7.29 -12.06
N ILE A 232 18.35 7.10 -13.38
CA ILE A 232 18.58 5.76 -13.96
C ILE A 232 19.86 5.13 -13.43
N LYS A 233 20.93 5.92 -13.30
CA LYS A 233 22.19 5.45 -12.69
C LYS A 233 21.99 5.04 -11.23
N LYS A 234 21.19 5.79 -10.47
CA LYS A 234 20.86 5.47 -9.07
C LYS A 234 20.11 4.14 -8.95
N VAL A 235 19.09 3.93 -9.79
CA VAL A 235 18.32 2.67 -9.84
C VAL A 235 19.23 1.51 -10.22
N LYS A 236 20.04 1.66 -11.27
CA LYS A 236 20.99 0.63 -11.70
C LYS A 236 21.97 0.27 -10.58
N ASN A 237 22.56 1.27 -9.93
CA ASN A 237 23.53 1.06 -8.86
C ASN A 237 22.91 0.37 -7.64
N ALA A 238 21.64 0.64 -7.32
CA ALA A 238 20.96 0.04 -6.18
C ALA A 238 20.79 -1.48 -6.30
N PHE A 239 20.76 -2.01 -7.53
CA PHE A 239 20.55 -3.43 -7.81
C PHE A 239 21.71 -4.09 -8.56
N SER A 240 22.88 -3.44 -8.55
CA SER A 240 24.12 -3.96 -9.13
C SER A 240 25.15 -4.28 -8.04
N PRO A 241 26.11 -5.19 -8.30
CA PRO A 241 27.22 -5.44 -7.38
C PRO A 241 28.04 -4.17 -7.07
N PRO A 242 28.70 -4.09 -5.89
CA PRO A 242 28.73 -5.11 -4.84
C PRO A 242 27.44 -5.13 -4.02
N TYR A 243 26.88 -6.33 -3.83
CA TYR A 243 25.73 -6.55 -2.95
C TYR A 243 26.18 -6.59 -1.48
N HIS A 244 25.28 -6.25 -0.55
CA HIS A 244 25.55 -6.47 0.88
C HIS A 244 25.58 -7.97 1.22
N GLU A 245 26.24 -8.33 2.33
CA GLU A 245 26.46 -9.72 2.74
C GLU A 245 25.17 -10.56 2.82
N GLY A 246 24.07 -9.94 3.25
CA GLY A 246 22.76 -10.58 3.38
C GLY A 246 21.89 -10.61 2.11
N TYR A 247 22.34 -10.11 0.96
CA TYR A 247 21.45 -9.86 -0.19
C TYR A 247 20.72 -11.11 -0.72
N THR A 248 21.40 -12.26 -0.71
CA THR A 248 20.81 -13.56 -1.10
C THR A 248 20.39 -14.40 0.11
N LYS A 249 20.41 -13.85 1.33
CA LYS A 249 19.98 -14.56 2.53
C LYS A 249 18.47 -14.86 2.42
N PRO A 250 18.02 -16.11 2.67
CA PRO A 250 16.61 -16.44 2.71
C PRO A 250 15.88 -15.67 3.81
N PHE A 251 14.61 -15.36 3.57
CA PHE A 251 13.70 -14.84 4.58
C PHE A 251 13.34 -15.93 5.58
N HIS A 252 13.04 -15.58 6.83
CA HIS A 252 12.67 -16.55 7.87
C HIS A 252 11.50 -17.43 7.43
N ASN A 253 10.47 -16.79 6.87
CA ASN A 253 9.29 -17.47 6.36
C ASN A 253 8.67 -16.67 5.21
N ILE A 254 8.04 -17.36 4.25
CA ILE A 254 7.24 -16.74 3.19
C ILE A 254 5.90 -17.49 3.11
N GLU A 255 4.81 -16.77 3.37
CA GLU A 255 3.45 -17.26 3.21
C GLU A 255 2.79 -16.58 2.02
N ILE A 256 2.14 -17.36 1.16
CA ILE A 256 1.37 -16.84 0.01
C ILE A 256 -0.09 -17.18 0.24
N TYR A 257 -0.91 -16.15 0.33
CA TYR A 257 -2.36 -16.27 0.45
C TYR A 257 -3.03 -15.85 -0.87
N GLN A 258 -4.05 -16.60 -1.27
CA GLN A 258 -4.92 -16.20 -2.38
C GLN A 258 -6.34 -16.04 -1.86
N LYS A 259 -6.91 -14.85 -2.05
CA LYS A 259 -8.31 -14.59 -1.71
C LYS A 259 -8.85 -13.40 -2.48
N ASP A 260 -10.01 -13.57 -3.11
CA ASP A 260 -10.72 -12.49 -3.78
C ASP A 260 -11.70 -11.77 -2.84
N PHE A 261 -11.94 -10.48 -3.12
CA PHE A 261 -12.85 -9.63 -2.35
C PHE A 261 -13.95 -9.01 -3.22
N GLY A 262 -14.00 -9.38 -4.51
CA GLY A 262 -15.05 -8.98 -5.43
C GLY A 262 -14.81 -7.58 -6.01
N GLN A 263 -13.56 -7.22 -6.29
CA GLN A 263 -13.24 -5.93 -6.90
C GLN A 263 -13.64 -5.88 -8.37
N SER A 264 -14.92 -5.59 -8.64
CA SER A 264 -15.53 -5.56 -9.98
C SER A 264 -15.38 -4.24 -10.75
N ILE A 265 -14.71 -3.24 -10.18
CA ILE A 265 -14.56 -1.91 -10.79
C ILE A 265 -13.43 -1.95 -11.84
N GLY A 266 -13.73 -1.50 -13.07
CA GLY A 266 -12.84 -1.50 -14.22
C GLY A 266 -11.52 -0.77 -13.98
N GLN A 267 -10.45 -1.25 -14.62
CA GLN A 267 -9.09 -0.69 -14.57
C GLN A 267 -8.92 0.59 -15.40
N GLY A 268 -9.98 1.23 -15.91
CA GLY A 268 -9.86 2.46 -16.70
C GLY A 268 -9.51 3.66 -15.83
N PHE A 269 -8.63 4.56 -16.27
CA PHE A 269 -8.36 5.83 -15.57
C PHE A 269 -9.64 6.69 -15.48
N SER A 270 -10.56 6.57 -16.45
CA SER A 270 -11.81 7.33 -16.55
C SER A 270 -12.87 6.99 -15.50
N ASP A 271 -12.98 5.72 -15.08
CA ASP A 271 -14.06 5.25 -14.17
C ASP A 271 -13.70 5.43 -12.68
N ARG A 272 -12.49 5.90 -12.39
CA ARG A 272 -11.92 6.04 -11.04
C ARG A 272 -12.18 7.40 -10.38
N HIS A 273 -12.88 8.30 -11.06
CA HIS A 273 -12.99 9.73 -10.70
C HIS A 273 -14.34 10.15 -10.08
N ASP A 274 -15.26 9.23 -9.81
CA ASP A 274 -16.40 9.57 -8.94
C ASP A 274 -15.99 9.36 -7.47
N VAL A 275 -16.08 10.44 -6.68
CA VAL A 275 -15.77 10.47 -5.24
C VAL A 275 -16.42 9.30 -4.50
N LYS A 276 -17.68 8.96 -4.86
CA LYS A 276 -18.41 7.84 -4.23
C LYS A 276 -17.79 6.48 -4.54
N ILE A 277 -17.32 6.29 -5.78
CA ILE A 277 -16.66 5.04 -6.21
C ILE A 277 -15.33 4.87 -5.46
N GLN A 278 -14.62 5.98 -5.23
CA GLN A 278 -13.34 5.96 -4.53
C GLN A 278 -13.50 5.47 -3.08
N GLY A 279 -14.51 5.96 -2.35
CA GLY A 279 -14.82 5.51 -1.00
C GLY A 279 -15.11 4.01 -0.92
N ILE A 280 -15.91 3.48 -1.85
CA ILE A 280 -16.21 2.04 -1.94
C ILE A 280 -14.93 1.22 -2.16
N ARG A 281 -14.07 1.68 -3.09
CA ARG A 281 -12.79 1.02 -3.39
C ARG A 281 -11.86 0.98 -2.18
N ARG A 282 -11.74 2.08 -1.43
CA ARG A 282 -10.93 2.11 -0.19
C ARG A 282 -11.47 1.15 0.85
N LYS A 283 -12.78 1.14 1.11
CA LYS A 283 -13.41 0.20 2.06
C LYS A 283 -13.07 -1.26 1.70
N LEU A 284 -13.15 -1.59 0.41
CA LEU A 284 -12.77 -2.90 -0.11
C LEU A 284 -11.28 -3.25 0.10
N MET A 285 -10.37 -2.30 -0.16
CA MET A 285 -8.93 -2.47 0.13
C MET A 285 -8.67 -2.62 1.64
N GLY A 286 -9.40 -1.91 2.49
CA GLY A 286 -9.34 -2.08 3.94
C GLY A 286 -9.67 -3.52 4.35
N ARG A 287 -10.67 -4.14 3.71
CA ARG A 287 -10.99 -5.57 3.94
C ARG A 287 -9.85 -6.50 3.58
N SER A 288 -9.20 -6.29 2.43
CA SER A 288 -8.11 -7.16 1.98
C SER A 288 -6.88 -7.02 2.88
N ARG A 289 -6.49 -5.80 3.24
CA ARG A 289 -5.40 -5.54 4.21
C ARG A 289 -5.71 -6.15 5.57
N ASN A 290 -6.91 -5.93 6.12
CA ASN A 290 -7.29 -6.51 7.42
C ASN A 290 -7.28 -8.03 7.41
N TRP A 291 -7.76 -8.65 6.31
CA TRP A 291 -7.74 -10.10 6.18
C TRP A 291 -6.31 -10.63 6.14
N LEU A 292 -5.42 -10.05 5.32
CA LEU A 292 -4.01 -10.45 5.26
C LEU A 292 -3.33 -10.31 6.62
N LEU A 293 -3.54 -9.19 7.31
CA LEU A 293 -3.01 -8.98 8.66
C LEU A 293 -3.49 -10.05 9.63
N SER A 294 -4.78 -10.39 9.60
CA SER A 294 -5.38 -11.33 10.55
C SER A 294 -4.84 -12.76 10.41
N VAL A 295 -4.47 -13.18 9.20
CA VAL A 295 -3.95 -14.54 8.95
C VAL A 295 -2.43 -14.63 9.17
N ALA A 296 -1.71 -13.54 8.97
CA ALA A 296 -0.25 -13.51 9.02
C ALA A 296 0.34 -13.05 10.37
N LEU A 297 -0.38 -12.23 11.15
CA LEU A 297 0.15 -11.68 12.41
C LEU A 297 0.29 -12.75 13.50
N ARG A 298 1.53 -13.13 13.81
CA ARG A 298 1.89 -14.00 14.94
C ARG A 298 2.22 -13.25 16.24
N PRO A 299 2.13 -13.91 17.41
CA PRO A 299 2.44 -13.31 18.72
C PRO A 299 3.87 -12.78 18.84
N TYR A 300 4.83 -13.43 18.18
CA TYR A 300 6.26 -13.10 18.28
C TYR A 300 6.69 -11.88 17.45
N HIS A 301 5.83 -11.38 16.55
CA HIS A 301 6.16 -10.21 15.74
C HIS A 301 6.25 -8.95 16.60
N SER A 302 7.34 -8.20 16.41
CA SER A 302 7.56 -6.90 17.06
C SER A 302 7.15 -5.74 16.16
N TRP A 303 7.25 -5.94 14.85
CA TRP A 303 6.98 -4.93 13.82
C TRP A 303 6.11 -5.50 12.70
N VAL A 304 5.31 -4.64 12.09
CA VAL A 304 4.58 -4.91 10.85
C VAL A 304 4.97 -3.84 9.86
N TYR A 305 5.42 -4.27 8.67
CA TYR A 305 5.82 -3.39 7.59
C TYR A 305 4.93 -3.65 6.37
N TRP A 306 4.10 -2.68 6.02
CA TRP A 306 3.30 -2.72 4.79
C TRP A 306 4.08 -2.12 3.64
N ARG A 307 4.05 -2.78 2.48
CA ARG A 307 4.73 -2.29 1.28
C ARG A 307 3.91 -2.62 0.03
N ASP A 308 3.73 -1.63 -0.85
CA ASP A 308 3.16 -1.87 -2.17
C ASP A 308 4.21 -2.50 -3.12
N VAL A 309 3.73 -3.20 -4.15
CA VAL A 309 4.57 -4.00 -5.09
C VAL A 309 5.33 -3.14 -6.11
N ASP A 310 4.85 -1.94 -6.36
CA ASP A 310 5.23 -1.01 -7.43
C ASP A 310 6.28 0.04 -6.98
N ILE A 311 7.07 -0.30 -5.96
CA ILE A 311 8.23 0.47 -5.54
C ILE A 311 9.43 0.18 -6.45
N GLU A 312 9.96 1.22 -7.09
CA GLU A 312 11.15 1.12 -7.95
C GLU A 312 12.43 1.21 -7.14
N LEU A 313 12.56 2.22 -6.27
CA LEU A 313 13.77 2.44 -5.50
C LEU A 313 13.44 2.71 -4.03
N CYS A 314 13.99 1.87 -3.15
CA CYS A 314 13.94 2.02 -1.71
C CYS A 314 15.35 1.86 -1.14
N PRO A 315 15.82 2.72 -0.22
CA PRO A 315 17.07 2.48 0.47
C PRO A 315 17.02 1.15 1.23
N GLY A 316 18.13 0.39 1.22
CA GLY A 316 18.18 -0.93 1.84
C GLY A 316 18.02 -0.90 3.36
N ASP A 317 18.41 0.20 4.01
CA ASP A 317 18.30 0.39 5.46
C ASP A 317 16.94 0.92 5.93
N VAL A 318 15.90 0.89 5.09
CA VAL A 318 14.57 1.48 5.34
C VAL A 318 13.96 1.09 6.69
N LEU A 319 14.07 -0.18 7.06
CA LEU A 319 13.55 -0.68 8.33
C LEU A 319 14.35 -0.10 9.50
N GLN A 320 15.68 -0.27 9.49
CA GLN A 320 16.57 0.26 10.52
C GLN A 320 16.43 1.76 10.66
N PHE A 321 16.30 2.48 9.55
CA PHE A 321 16.15 3.92 9.52
C PHE A 321 14.89 4.36 10.28
N MET A 322 13.73 3.80 9.93
CA MET A 322 12.47 4.13 10.60
C MET A 322 12.43 3.65 12.07
N MET A 323 13.02 2.48 12.37
CA MET A 323 13.08 1.94 13.74
C MET A 323 13.89 2.81 14.71
N LYS A 324 14.78 3.70 14.24
CA LYS A 324 15.48 4.67 15.09
C LYS A 324 14.50 5.57 15.87
N PHE A 325 13.32 5.82 15.32
CA PHE A 325 12.31 6.70 15.90
C PHE A 325 11.32 6.00 16.84
N ALA A 326 11.44 4.67 16.99
CA ALA A 326 10.57 3.80 17.80
C ALA A 326 10.40 4.22 19.27
N LYS A 327 11.35 4.99 19.81
CA LYS A 327 11.28 5.52 21.18
C LYS A 327 10.11 6.48 21.37
N ASN A 328 9.81 7.28 20.34
CA ASN A 328 8.84 8.37 20.43
C ASN A 328 7.61 8.14 19.56
N PHE A 329 7.69 7.25 18.58
CA PHE A 329 6.63 6.99 17.61
C PHE A 329 6.36 5.50 17.48
N ASP A 330 5.12 5.18 17.17
CA ASP A 330 4.61 3.82 17.03
C ASP A 330 4.40 3.45 15.56
N ILE A 331 4.16 4.46 14.72
CA ILE A 331 3.94 4.35 13.28
C ILE A 331 4.84 5.38 12.57
N MET A 332 5.60 4.93 11.57
CA MET A 332 6.55 5.72 10.80
C MET A 332 6.27 5.59 9.30
N ILE A 333 6.17 6.72 8.63
CA ILE A 333 5.85 6.83 7.20
C ILE A 333 6.97 7.57 6.46
N PRO A 334 7.65 6.95 5.47
CA PRO A 334 8.60 7.65 4.62
C PRO A 334 7.87 8.51 3.57
N ASN A 335 8.57 9.46 2.97
CA ASN A 335 8.02 10.21 1.86
C ASN A 335 8.04 9.37 0.57
N VAL A 336 7.01 9.47 -0.27
CA VAL A 336 6.91 8.70 -1.52
C VAL A 336 6.78 9.64 -2.71
N TRP A 337 7.72 9.50 -3.64
CA TRP A 337 7.81 10.30 -4.86
C TRP A 337 7.82 9.40 -6.08
N ARG A 338 7.51 9.97 -7.24
CA ARG A 338 7.57 9.29 -8.54
C ARG A 338 8.59 10.01 -9.40
N PRO A 339 9.52 9.30 -10.04
CA PRO A 339 10.36 9.92 -11.06
C PRO A 339 9.49 10.19 -12.30
N LEU A 340 9.86 11.19 -13.09
CA LEU A 340 9.18 11.52 -14.32
C LEU A 340 10.20 11.67 -15.44
N PRO A 341 9.79 11.41 -16.69
CA PRO A 341 10.57 11.84 -17.84
C PRO A 341 10.91 13.34 -17.78
N THR A 342 12.04 13.73 -18.35
CA THR A 342 12.56 15.09 -18.38
C THR A 342 11.57 16.08 -18.98
N PHE A 343 10.79 15.66 -19.97
CA PHE A 343 9.73 16.45 -20.59
C PHE A 343 8.48 16.68 -19.72
N LEU A 344 8.42 16.07 -18.53
CA LEU A 344 7.37 16.24 -17.52
C LEU A 344 7.89 16.85 -16.21
N GLY A 345 9.16 17.25 -16.13
CA GLY A 345 9.72 17.93 -14.97
C GLY A 345 10.45 17.03 -13.96
N ASN A 346 10.97 15.87 -14.41
CA ASN A 346 11.90 14.97 -13.68
C ASN A 346 11.37 14.20 -12.48
N GLU A 347 10.52 14.79 -11.64
CA GLU A 347 9.98 14.12 -10.44
C GLU A 347 8.69 14.79 -9.99
N GLN A 348 7.83 14.03 -9.29
CA GLN A 348 6.64 14.58 -8.64
C GLN A 348 6.29 13.84 -7.34
N PRO A 349 5.60 14.52 -6.40
CA PRO A 349 4.87 13.90 -5.30
C PRO A 349 3.99 12.74 -5.78
N TYR A 350 4.03 11.60 -5.08
CA TYR A 350 3.19 10.44 -5.39
C TYR A 350 2.08 10.25 -4.36
N ASP A 351 2.46 9.95 -3.12
CA ASP A 351 1.50 9.62 -2.08
C ASP A 351 0.97 10.88 -1.39
N LEU A 352 -0.27 11.23 -1.69
CA LEU A 352 -0.96 12.36 -1.06
C LEU A 352 -1.84 11.93 0.13
N ASN A 353 -1.86 10.65 0.50
CA ASN A 353 -2.68 10.14 1.61
C ASN A 353 -1.98 10.31 2.97
N SER A 354 -0.70 10.69 2.95
CA SER A 354 0.08 11.00 4.15
C SER A 354 0.02 12.50 4.40
N TRP A 355 -0.73 12.94 5.42
CA TRP A 355 -1.01 14.36 5.63
C TRP A 355 -1.23 14.72 7.10
N ILE A 356 -1.14 16.02 7.34
CA ILE A 356 -1.38 16.69 8.61
C ILE A 356 -2.77 17.34 8.56
N GLU A 357 -3.58 17.12 9.60
CA GLU A 357 -4.96 17.60 9.64
C GLU A 357 -5.02 19.14 9.62
N SER A 358 -6.11 19.68 9.08
CA SER A 358 -6.38 21.12 9.02
C SER A 358 -7.74 21.46 9.65
N ASP A 359 -7.88 22.70 10.10
CA ASP A 359 -9.16 23.20 10.65
C ASP A 359 -10.25 23.23 9.56
N GLU A 360 -9.89 23.53 8.31
CA GLU A 360 -10.80 23.54 7.17
C GLU A 360 -11.35 22.14 6.87
N ALA A 361 -10.50 21.10 6.88
CA ALA A 361 -10.93 19.72 6.69
C ALA A 361 -11.83 19.24 7.83
N LEU A 362 -11.54 19.63 9.08
CA LEU A 362 -12.41 19.34 10.22
C LEU A 362 -13.78 20.04 10.12
N LYS A 363 -13.82 21.26 9.59
CA LYS A 363 -15.09 21.97 9.33
C LYS A 363 -15.87 21.28 8.21
N LEU A 364 -15.20 20.89 7.13
CA LEU A 364 -15.80 20.14 6.02
C LEU A 364 -16.37 18.80 6.50
N ALA A 365 -15.61 18.03 7.28
CA ALA A 365 -16.07 16.74 7.80
C ALA A 365 -17.38 16.86 8.60
N LYS A 366 -17.57 17.97 9.34
CA LYS A 366 -18.83 18.23 10.09
C LYS A 366 -20.04 18.51 9.21
N THR A 367 -19.85 18.84 7.93
CA THR A 367 -20.95 19.10 6.99
C THR A 367 -21.33 17.87 6.17
N LEU A 368 -20.55 16.79 6.24
CA LEU A 368 -20.76 15.57 5.49
C LEU A 368 -21.55 14.54 6.31
N ASP A 369 -22.22 13.61 5.62
CA ASP A 369 -22.87 12.50 6.28
C ASP A 369 -21.82 11.53 6.85
N GLU A 370 -22.20 10.74 7.87
CA GLU A 370 -21.27 9.80 8.53
C GLU A 370 -20.65 8.79 7.56
N ASP A 371 -21.39 8.41 6.51
CA ASP A 371 -20.96 7.44 5.51
C ASP A 371 -20.07 8.03 4.41
N ASP A 372 -20.01 9.37 4.28
CA ASP A 372 -19.21 10.05 3.27
C ASP A 372 -17.72 9.89 3.54
N VAL A 373 -16.98 9.56 2.49
CA VAL A 373 -15.52 9.40 2.54
C VAL A 373 -14.87 10.60 1.87
N ILE A 374 -14.07 11.33 2.63
CA ILE A 374 -13.14 12.33 2.14
C ILE A 374 -11.97 11.60 1.49
N VAL A 375 -11.67 12.01 0.27
CA VAL A 375 -10.56 11.48 -0.51
C VAL A 375 -9.75 12.65 -0.99
N GLU A 376 -8.45 12.64 -0.66
CA GLU A 376 -7.54 13.70 -1.10
C GLU A 376 -7.41 13.76 -2.63
N GLY A 377 -7.22 14.98 -3.14
CA GLY A 377 -7.02 15.25 -4.56
C GLY A 377 -8.27 15.65 -5.35
N TYR A 378 -9.45 15.67 -4.71
CA TYR A 378 -10.71 16.08 -5.33
C TYR A 378 -11.00 17.56 -5.09
N ALA A 379 -11.37 18.29 -6.16
CA ALA A 379 -11.67 19.71 -6.09
C ALA A 379 -12.95 19.99 -5.29
N GLU A 380 -13.83 18.98 -5.23
CA GLU A 380 -15.08 18.96 -4.47
C GLU A 380 -14.85 19.11 -2.96
N TYR A 381 -13.70 18.63 -2.45
CA TYR A 381 -13.34 18.67 -1.03
C TYR A 381 -12.03 19.45 -0.83
N PRO A 382 -12.10 20.79 -0.73
CA PRO A 382 -10.92 21.60 -0.43
C PRO A 382 -10.52 21.40 1.04
N THR A 383 -9.67 20.41 1.30
CA THR A 383 -9.23 20.03 2.66
C THR A 383 -8.13 20.95 3.20
N TRP A 384 -7.32 21.60 2.36
CA TRP A 384 -6.19 22.45 2.77
C TRP A 384 -5.16 21.77 3.68
N ARG A 385 -5.12 20.44 3.67
CA ARG A 385 -4.16 19.67 4.46
C ARG A 385 -2.75 19.84 3.95
N ALA A 386 -1.78 19.80 4.86
CA ALA A 386 -0.37 19.74 4.49
C ALA A 386 0.01 18.28 4.23
N HIS A 387 0.26 17.92 2.97
CA HIS A 387 0.68 16.57 2.60
C HIS A 387 2.18 16.40 2.79
N LEU A 388 2.60 15.28 3.37
CA LEU A 388 4.00 14.90 3.60
C LEU A 388 4.83 15.05 2.33
N ALA A 389 4.25 14.66 1.18
CA ALA A 389 4.92 14.73 -0.11
C ALA A 389 5.40 16.13 -0.48
N TYR A 390 4.63 17.18 -0.16
CA TYR A 390 5.00 18.56 -0.49
C TYR A 390 5.99 19.21 0.48
N ILE A 391 6.27 18.59 1.63
CA ILE A 391 7.23 19.09 2.63
C ILE A 391 8.69 18.81 2.21
N ARG A 392 8.90 17.85 1.30
CA ARG A 392 10.24 17.44 0.87
C ARG A 392 11.07 18.60 0.32
N ASP A 393 12.22 18.76 0.93
CA ASP A 393 13.44 19.38 0.40
C ASP A 393 14.43 18.25 0.02
N PRO A 394 14.90 18.14 -1.23
CA PRO A 394 15.93 17.18 -1.64
C PRO A 394 17.25 17.27 -0.85
N ASN A 395 17.58 18.45 -0.30
CA ASN A 395 18.77 18.69 0.52
C ASN A 395 18.45 18.70 2.02
N GLY A 396 17.21 18.41 2.40
CA GLY A 396 16.76 18.41 3.78
C GLY A 396 17.36 17.28 4.61
N ASN A 397 17.28 17.42 5.93
CA ASN A 397 17.80 16.41 6.84
C ASN A 397 16.90 15.15 6.82
N PRO A 398 17.40 13.96 6.46
CA PRO A 398 16.57 12.76 6.41
C PRO A 398 16.02 12.33 7.78
N ASN A 399 16.60 12.82 8.88
CA ASN A 399 16.13 12.55 10.25
C ASN A 399 15.05 13.52 10.74
N GLU A 400 14.68 14.51 9.94
CA GLU A 400 13.59 15.41 10.24
C GLU A 400 12.26 14.65 10.25
N ILE A 401 11.36 15.07 11.12
CA ILE A 401 10.09 14.38 11.38
C ILE A 401 8.96 15.38 11.49
N VAL A 402 7.79 14.98 11.01
CA VAL A 402 6.52 15.70 11.20
C VAL A 402 5.50 14.75 11.81
N SER A 403 4.63 15.23 12.68
CA SER A 403 3.50 14.41 13.14
C SER A 403 2.45 14.32 12.04
N LEU A 404 1.86 13.14 11.83
CA LEU A 404 0.83 12.92 10.82
C LEU A 404 -0.53 12.59 11.46
N ASP A 405 -1.59 12.80 10.69
CA ASP A 405 -2.97 12.46 11.01
C ASP A 405 -3.54 11.44 10.01
N GLY A 406 -3.23 11.63 8.73
CA GLY A 406 -3.47 10.67 7.65
C GLY A 406 -2.19 9.90 7.29
N VAL A 407 -2.36 8.62 6.94
CA VAL A 407 -1.28 7.72 6.55
C VAL A 407 -1.60 7.14 5.17
N GLY A 408 -0.63 7.14 4.26
CA GLY A 408 -0.74 6.42 3.00
C GLY A 408 -0.28 4.98 3.03
N GLY A 409 -0.77 4.19 2.07
CA GLY A 409 -0.63 2.73 2.05
C GLY A 409 0.68 2.17 1.49
N VAL A 410 1.53 3.02 0.90
CA VAL A 410 2.67 2.58 0.08
C VAL A 410 3.80 1.96 0.90
N SER A 411 4.12 2.56 2.05
CA SER A 411 5.17 2.10 2.95
C SER A 411 4.83 2.52 4.38
N ILE A 412 4.49 1.56 5.24
CA ILE A 412 4.08 1.82 6.63
C ILE A 412 4.87 0.90 7.54
N LEU A 413 5.74 1.44 8.39
CA LEU A 413 6.30 0.69 9.50
C LEU A 413 5.52 1.01 10.77
N ALA A 414 4.95 -0.01 11.40
CA ALA A 414 4.24 0.12 12.66
C ALA A 414 4.67 -0.95 13.66
N LYS A 415 4.66 -0.61 14.95
CA LYS A 415 4.82 -1.63 16.00
C LYS A 415 3.66 -2.62 15.90
N ALA A 416 3.96 -3.91 16.04
CA ALA A 416 2.91 -4.94 15.96
C ALA A 416 1.85 -4.80 17.07
N GLU A 417 2.21 -4.18 18.20
CA GLU A 417 1.27 -3.83 19.27
C GLU A 417 0.13 -2.91 18.81
N VAL A 418 0.37 -2.01 17.84
CA VAL A 418 -0.66 -1.12 17.27
C VAL A 418 -1.86 -1.93 16.81
N PHE A 419 -1.58 -2.99 16.05
CA PHE A 419 -2.61 -3.89 15.50
C PHE A 419 -3.19 -4.81 16.56
N ARG A 420 -2.36 -5.36 17.47
CA ARG A 420 -2.85 -6.23 18.56
C ARG A 420 -3.79 -5.52 19.53
N ARG A 421 -3.66 -4.20 19.68
CA ARG A 421 -4.57 -3.38 20.48
C ARG A 421 -5.83 -2.96 19.74
N GLY A 422 -5.99 -3.33 18.47
CA GLY A 422 -7.24 -3.17 17.71
C GLY A 422 -7.20 -2.15 16.58
N ALA A 423 -6.11 -1.39 16.39
CA ALA A 423 -6.00 -0.53 15.22
C ALA A 423 -5.94 -1.39 13.95
N ASN A 424 -6.65 -0.99 12.91
CA ASN A 424 -6.72 -1.71 11.65
C ASN A 424 -6.94 -0.73 10.49
N PHE A 425 -7.17 -1.21 9.27
CA PHE A 425 -7.55 -0.39 8.12
C PHE A 425 -9.07 -0.37 8.00
N PRO A 426 -9.80 0.65 8.52
CA PRO A 426 -11.26 0.59 8.60
C PRO A 426 -11.88 0.35 7.23
N ALA A 427 -12.59 -0.77 7.12
CA ALA A 427 -13.36 -1.17 5.95
C ALA A 427 -14.76 -0.53 5.91
N PHE A 428 -14.97 0.44 6.80
CA PHE A 428 -16.16 1.27 6.96
C PHE A 428 -15.68 2.71 7.12
N THR A 429 -16.59 3.67 7.07
CA THR A 429 -16.22 5.07 7.24
C THR A 429 -15.86 5.34 8.71
N PHE A 430 -14.66 5.84 8.97
CA PHE A 430 -14.20 6.24 10.30
C PHE A 430 -13.74 7.70 10.23
N LEU A 431 -14.46 8.60 10.91
CA LEU A 431 -14.22 10.05 10.86
C LEU A 431 -14.13 10.57 9.41
N ASN A 432 -15.08 10.16 8.56
CA ASN A 432 -15.15 10.45 7.13
C ASN A 432 -13.95 9.95 6.29
N HIS A 433 -13.23 8.92 6.74
CA HIS A 433 -12.14 8.31 5.98
C HIS A 433 -12.31 6.79 5.92
N ALA A 434 -11.56 6.11 5.05
CA ALA A 434 -11.50 4.65 5.01
C ALA A 434 -10.05 4.18 4.78
N GLU A 435 -9.80 2.90 5.03
CA GLU A 435 -8.51 2.24 4.76
C GLU A 435 -7.32 2.88 5.50
N THR A 436 -6.29 3.36 4.80
CA THR A 436 -5.01 3.81 5.38
C THR A 436 -5.11 5.17 6.08
N GLU A 437 -5.87 6.10 5.51
CA GLU A 437 -6.11 7.41 6.13
C GLU A 437 -6.93 7.25 7.43
N ALA A 438 -7.92 6.35 7.40
CA ALA A 438 -8.69 6.00 8.58
C ALA A 438 -7.87 5.21 9.62
N PHE A 439 -6.92 4.37 9.20
CA PHE A 439 -5.94 3.75 10.11
C PHE A 439 -5.12 4.81 10.85
N GLY A 440 -4.67 5.87 10.15
CA GLY A 440 -3.98 7.01 10.75
C GLY A 440 -4.84 7.69 11.84
N LYS A 441 -6.08 8.06 11.49
CA LYS A 441 -7.03 8.66 12.44
C LYS A 441 -7.32 7.75 13.62
N MET A 442 -7.64 6.48 13.38
CA MET A 442 -7.96 5.49 14.41
C MET A 442 -6.79 5.32 15.37
N SER A 443 -5.58 5.16 14.84
CA SER A 443 -4.38 4.99 15.66
C SER A 443 -4.13 6.19 16.57
N LYS A 444 -4.34 7.42 16.07
CA LYS A 444 -4.27 8.63 16.89
C LYS A 444 -5.36 8.67 17.98
N GLN A 445 -6.60 8.32 17.65
CA GLN A 445 -7.70 8.23 18.63
C GLN A 445 -7.42 7.21 19.74
N MET A 446 -6.69 6.14 19.41
CA MET A 446 -6.23 5.13 20.37
C MET A 446 -4.98 5.56 21.18
N GLY A 447 -4.46 6.76 20.94
CA GLY A 447 -3.32 7.33 21.67
C GLY A 447 -1.94 6.95 21.10
N PHE A 448 -1.87 6.30 19.93
CA PHE A 448 -0.60 6.03 19.26
C PHE A 448 -0.03 7.27 18.59
N LYS A 449 1.29 7.31 18.47
CA LYS A 449 2.02 8.43 17.86
C LYS A 449 2.49 8.07 16.45
N ILE A 450 2.14 8.93 15.51
CA ILE A 450 2.43 8.78 14.08
C ILE A 450 3.37 9.88 13.64
N ALA A 451 4.42 9.52 12.90
CA ALA A 451 5.32 10.47 12.27
C ALA A 451 5.62 10.14 10.81
N GLY A 452 5.84 11.19 10.03
CA GLY A 452 6.34 11.16 8.66
C GLY A 452 7.78 11.65 8.58
N LEU A 453 8.54 11.10 7.64
CA LEU A 453 9.92 11.50 7.32
C LEU A 453 9.92 12.29 5.99
N PRO A 454 9.81 13.63 6.00
CA PRO A 454 9.62 14.43 4.79
C PRO A 454 10.76 14.34 3.78
N HIS A 455 12.00 14.12 4.24
CA HIS A 455 13.18 14.10 3.37
C HIS A 455 13.70 12.68 3.07
N TYR A 456 13.22 11.66 3.79
CA TYR A 456 13.57 10.27 3.53
C TYR A 456 12.63 9.69 2.46
N THR A 457 13.13 9.55 1.23
CA THR A 457 12.30 9.31 0.04
C THR A 457 12.39 7.88 -0.48
N ILE A 458 11.23 7.26 -0.68
CA ILE A 458 11.03 6.04 -1.47
C ILE A 458 10.45 6.43 -2.83
N TRP A 459 10.84 5.73 -3.88
CA TRP A 459 10.43 6.01 -5.25
C TRP A 459 9.48 4.95 -5.78
N HIS A 460 8.28 5.37 -6.11
CA HIS A 460 7.30 4.57 -6.84
C HIS A 460 7.67 4.53 -8.33
N ILE A 461 7.38 3.42 -9.01
CA ILE A 461 7.62 3.28 -10.45
C ILE A 461 6.83 4.31 -11.26
N TYR A 462 7.41 4.77 -12.37
CA TYR A 462 6.70 5.57 -13.35
C TYR A 462 5.94 4.68 -14.34
N GLU A 463 4.62 4.79 -14.35
CA GLU A 463 3.76 4.18 -15.36
C GLU A 463 3.32 5.24 -16.37
N PRO A 464 3.73 5.15 -17.65
CA PRO A 464 3.35 6.13 -18.65
C PRO A 464 1.85 6.05 -18.96
N SER A 465 1.17 7.20 -18.99
CA SER A 465 -0.20 7.29 -19.49
C SER A 465 -0.25 7.10 -21.02
N GLN A 466 -1.45 6.93 -21.58
CA GLN A 466 -1.59 6.90 -23.04
C GLN A 466 -1.12 8.19 -23.70
N GLU A 467 -1.31 9.34 -23.05
CA GLU A 467 -0.84 10.64 -23.54
C GLU A 467 0.69 10.71 -23.52
N ASP A 468 1.33 10.18 -22.48
CA ASP A 468 2.79 10.12 -22.38
C ASP A 468 3.37 9.25 -23.48
N LEU A 469 2.78 8.07 -23.73
CA LEU A 469 3.19 7.18 -24.82
C LEU A 469 3.02 7.83 -26.20
N GLN A 470 1.95 8.59 -26.42
CA GLN A 470 1.75 9.37 -27.64
C GLN A 470 2.81 10.46 -27.79
N LYS A 471 3.11 11.21 -26.72
CA LYS A 471 4.15 12.25 -26.72
C LYS A 471 5.54 11.65 -27.01
N ILE A 472 5.88 10.53 -26.37
CA ILE A 472 7.12 9.78 -26.63
C ILE A 472 7.18 9.33 -28.09
N SER A 473 6.09 8.79 -28.64
CA SER A 473 6.01 8.39 -30.05
C SER A 473 6.24 9.57 -31.00
N GLN A 474 5.66 10.74 -30.71
CA GLN A 474 5.86 11.95 -31.49
C GLN A 474 7.32 12.43 -31.45
N MET A 475 7.96 12.41 -30.28
CA MET A 475 9.37 12.79 -30.13
C MET A 475 10.29 11.83 -30.89
N GLU A 476 10.07 10.52 -30.80
CA GLU A 476 10.84 9.51 -31.56
C GLU A 476 10.66 9.67 -33.07
N ARG A 477 9.44 9.95 -33.56
CA ARG A 477 9.20 10.26 -34.99
C ARG A 477 9.93 11.52 -35.44
N LYS A 478 9.94 12.58 -34.63
CA LYS A 478 10.69 13.82 -34.93
C LYS A 478 12.20 13.55 -34.97
N LYS A 479 12.75 12.82 -33.99
CA LYS A 479 14.17 12.46 -33.93
C LYS A 479 14.62 11.64 -35.14
N ARG A 480 13.78 10.71 -35.63
CA ARG A 480 14.05 9.94 -36.86
C ARG A 480 14.00 10.79 -38.13
N ARG A 481 13.09 11.78 -38.20
CA ARG A 481 12.91 12.63 -39.38
C ARG A 481 13.96 13.73 -39.51
N PHE A 482 14.44 14.28 -38.40
CA PHE A 482 15.26 15.51 -38.39
C PHE A 482 16.68 15.35 -37.80
N GLY A 483 17.07 14.15 -37.37
CA GLY A 483 18.35 13.94 -36.66
C GLY A 483 18.35 14.56 -35.26
N LYS A 484 19.39 14.30 -34.44
CA LYS A 484 19.51 14.87 -33.09
C LYS A 484 19.54 16.41 -33.17
N TYR A 485 18.44 17.06 -32.80
CA TYR A 485 18.48 18.45 -32.36
C TYR A 485 19.15 18.44 -30.97
N ASN A 486 20.31 19.09 -30.87
CA ASN A 486 20.88 19.47 -29.58
C ASN A 486 20.07 20.68 -29.10
N ASP A 487 19.13 20.45 -28.18
CA ASP A 487 18.53 21.54 -27.40
C ASP A 487 19.56 21.92 -26.31
N ASN A 488 20.32 22.99 -26.56
CA ASN A 488 21.13 23.69 -25.57
C ASN A 488 20.26 24.45 -24.58
#